data_AF-A0A7Y4VMU5-F1
#
_entry.id   AF-A0A7Y4VMU5-F1
#
_cell.length_a   1.000
_cell.length_b   1.000
_cell.length_c   1.000
_cell.angle_alpha   90.00
_cell.angle_beta   90.00
_cell.angle_gamma   90.00
#
_symmetry.space_group_name_H-M   'P 1'
#
loop_
_entity.id
_entity.type
_entity.pdbx_description
1 polymer ?
#
loop_
_entity_poly.entity_id
_entity_poly.type
_entity_poly.pdbx_seq_one_letter_code
_entity_poly.pdbx_strand_id
1 'polypeptide(L)'
;MNIEENKVDFFDRCLRNELAEDERALFEQKLQNDTSFKGEWEAYQKAVQVANLMGLRAELGNLIEANQKPKKIFWQWYVWVPMAAAVILMIGYFWPSPSASDRELFFTYYQAYPNVITTRSAGNELTNALSEYGSQHYQVASELLTTIAPATDTVYFYLGLANLSLSNSDSAISNLS
;
A
#
# COMPACT_ATOMS: atom_id res chain seq x y z
N MET A 1 63.62 32.81 -35.87
CA MET A 1 62.65 33.64 -35.12
C MET A 1 63.29 34.00 -33.79
N ASN A 2 63.32 35.27 -33.39
CA ASN A 2 64.07 35.71 -32.20
C ASN A 2 63.23 35.43 -30.94
N ILE A 3 63.72 34.55 -30.06
CA ILE A 3 62.99 34.09 -28.85
C ILE A 3 62.63 35.27 -27.94
N GLU A 4 63.37 36.38 -28.01
CA GLU A 4 63.15 37.60 -27.21
C GLU A 4 61.93 38.43 -27.63
N GLU A 5 61.52 38.38 -28.90
CA GLU A 5 60.50 39.31 -29.44
C GLU A 5 59.06 38.83 -29.16
N ASN A 6 58.88 37.54 -28.85
CA ASN A 6 57.58 36.99 -28.46
C ASN A 6 57.70 35.75 -27.56
N LYS A 7 58.30 35.94 -26.37
CA LYS A 7 58.53 34.87 -25.37
C LYS A 7 57.23 34.15 -24.97
N VAL A 8 56.12 34.89 -24.88
CA VAL A 8 54.81 34.37 -24.47
C VAL A 8 54.25 33.41 -25.53
N ASP A 9 54.24 33.80 -26.81
CA ASP A 9 53.76 32.94 -27.89
C ASP A 9 54.64 31.68 -28.06
N PHE A 10 55.95 31.84 -27.85
CA PHE A 10 56.88 30.70 -27.86
C PHE A 10 56.58 29.71 -26.73
N PHE A 11 56.30 30.19 -25.52
CA PHE A 11 55.90 29.34 -24.39
C PHE A 11 54.53 28.70 -24.59
N ASP A 12 53.58 29.41 -25.19
CA ASP A 12 52.26 28.87 -25.57
C ASP A 12 52.40 27.72 -26.58
N ARG A 13 53.18 27.92 -27.64
CA ARG A 13 53.50 26.87 -28.62
C ARG A 13 54.20 25.68 -27.96
N CYS A 14 55.01 25.92 -26.93
CA CYS A 14 55.65 24.86 -26.15
C CYS A 14 54.67 24.04 -25.33
N LEU A 15 53.72 24.69 -24.67
CA LEU A 15 52.64 23.98 -23.95
C LEU A 15 51.72 23.20 -24.90
N ARG A 16 51.52 23.68 -26.13
CA ARG A 16 50.72 23.02 -27.17
C ARG A 16 51.48 21.94 -27.96
N ASN A 17 52.76 21.73 -27.68
CA ASN A 17 53.62 20.76 -28.37
C ASN A 17 53.80 21.08 -29.89
N GLU A 18 53.74 22.36 -30.26
CA GLU A 18 53.79 22.89 -31.64
C GLU A 18 55.17 23.41 -32.07
N LEU A 19 56.24 23.11 -31.31
CA LEU A 19 57.61 23.46 -31.72
C LEU A 19 58.15 22.45 -32.73
N ALA A 20 58.82 22.98 -33.76
CA ALA A 20 59.65 22.20 -34.66
C ALA A 20 60.89 21.62 -33.93
N GLU A 21 61.46 20.53 -34.44
CA GLU A 21 62.54 19.78 -33.74
C GLU A 21 63.78 20.64 -33.45
N ASP A 22 64.11 21.54 -34.35
CA ASP A 22 65.18 22.53 -34.22
C ASP A 22 64.89 23.58 -33.13
N GLU A 23 63.65 24.05 -33.03
CA GLU A 23 63.24 24.99 -31.98
C GLU A 23 63.18 24.33 -30.59
N ARG A 24 62.84 23.03 -30.51
CA ARG A 24 62.87 22.25 -29.26
C ARG A 24 64.27 22.08 -28.72
N ALA A 25 65.23 21.76 -29.59
CA ALA A 25 66.63 21.62 -29.20
C ALA A 25 67.19 22.94 -28.65
N LEU A 26 66.84 24.07 -29.26
CA LEU A 26 67.20 25.40 -28.77
C LEU A 26 66.54 25.75 -27.43
N PHE A 27 65.29 25.35 -27.24
CA PHE A 27 64.57 25.53 -25.97
C PHE A 27 65.24 24.74 -24.84
N GLU A 28 65.53 23.46 -25.06
CA GLU A 28 66.15 22.59 -24.06
C GLU A 28 67.57 23.04 -23.71
N GLN A 29 68.33 23.49 -24.73
CA GLN A 29 69.65 24.08 -24.53
C GLN A 29 69.58 25.37 -23.69
N LYS A 30 68.59 26.25 -23.94
CA LYS A 30 68.40 27.46 -23.14
C LYS A 30 67.91 27.16 -21.73
N LEU A 31 67.06 26.16 -21.55
CA LEU A 31 66.57 25.73 -20.24
C LEU A 31 67.70 25.19 -19.35
N GLN A 32 68.72 24.56 -19.94
CA GLN A 32 69.89 24.03 -19.22
C GLN A 32 70.97 25.09 -18.96
N ASN A 33 71.17 26.03 -19.89
CA ASN A 33 72.28 26.99 -19.81
C ASN A 33 71.88 28.36 -19.22
N ASP A 34 70.58 28.68 -19.16
CA ASP A 34 70.08 29.97 -18.67
C ASP A 34 69.09 29.80 -17.51
N THR A 35 69.59 30.07 -16.31
CA THR A 35 68.82 30.02 -15.06
C THR A 35 67.68 31.04 -15.03
N SER A 36 67.84 32.19 -15.69
CA SER A 36 66.79 33.23 -15.76
C SER A 36 65.64 32.74 -16.63
N PHE A 37 65.96 32.17 -17.78
CA PHE A 37 64.97 31.60 -18.72
C PHE A 37 64.16 30.46 -18.09
N LYS A 38 64.82 29.60 -17.29
CA LYS A 38 64.13 28.55 -16.53
C LYS A 38 63.13 29.11 -15.52
N GLY A 39 63.50 30.18 -14.80
CA GLY A 39 62.60 30.85 -13.86
C GLY A 39 61.37 31.46 -14.55
N GLU A 40 61.56 32.08 -15.72
CA GLU A 40 60.47 32.63 -16.54
C GLU A 40 59.51 31.53 -17.01
N TRP A 41 60.03 30.39 -17.48
CA TRP A 41 59.23 29.25 -17.89
C TRP A 41 58.41 28.63 -16.74
N GLU A 42 59.02 28.44 -15.57
CA GLU A 42 58.32 27.90 -14.39
C GLU A 42 57.23 28.85 -13.88
N ALA A 43 57.49 30.17 -13.90
CA ALA A 43 56.50 31.17 -13.55
C ALA A 43 55.32 31.17 -14.52
N TYR A 44 55.60 31.05 -15.82
CA TYR A 44 54.60 30.96 -16.85
C TYR A 44 53.74 29.70 -16.74
N GLN A 45 54.34 28.52 -16.51
CA GLN A 45 53.58 27.29 -16.26
C GLN A 45 52.63 27.42 -15.06
N LYS A 46 53.10 28.02 -13.96
CA LYS A 46 52.27 28.26 -12.77
C LYS A 46 51.11 29.22 -13.07
N ALA A 47 51.36 30.28 -13.82
CA ALA A 47 50.32 31.24 -14.21
C ALA A 47 49.20 30.57 -15.04
N VAL A 48 49.57 29.75 -16.03
CA VAL A 48 48.60 29.00 -16.85
C VAL A 48 47.81 27.99 -16.01
N GLN A 49 48.47 27.27 -15.11
CA GLN A 49 47.79 26.33 -14.20
C GLN A 49 46.77 27.03 -13.29
N VAL A 50 47.14 28.18 -12.71
CA VAL A 50 46.24 28.95 -11.86
C VAL A 50 45.06 29.51 -12.64
N ALA A 51 45.29 30.02 -13.86
CA ALA A 51 44.23 30.52 -14.74
C ALA A 51 43.23 29.40 -15.10
N ASN A 52 43.73 28.20 -15.45
CA ASN A 52 42.89 27.04 -15.73
C ASN A 52 42.10 26.59 -14.51
N LEU A 53 42.71 26.59 -13.32
CA LEU A 53 42.03 26.23 -12.08
C LEU A 53 40.91 27.23 -11.72
N MET A 54 41.14 28.52 -11.95
CA MET A 54 40.13 29.57 -11.75
C MET A 54 38.99 29.45 -12.76
N GLY A 55 39.30 29.22 -14.04
CA GLY A 55 38.30 28.99 -15.09
C GLY A 55 37.42 27.78 -14.79
N LEU A 56 38.04 26.66 -14.40
CA LEU A 56 37.31 25.44 -14.02
C LEU A 56 36.44 25.64 -12.77
N ARG A 57 36.92 26.38 -11.76
CA ARG A 57 36.13 26.71 -10.57
C ARG A 57 34.93 27.60 -10.91
N ALA A 58 35.08 28.56 -11.83
CA ALA A 58 33.99 29.40 -12.28
C ALA A 58 32.93 28.60 -13.05
N GLU A 59 33.36 27.69 -13.92
CA GLU A 59 32.46 26.81 -14.67
C GLU A 59 31.72 25.83 -13.74
N LEU A 60 32.42 25.22 -12.78
CA LEU A 60 31.82 24.38 -11.75
C LEU A 60 30.85 25.16 -10.85
N GLY A 61 31.19 26.40 -10.47
CA GLY A 61 30.32 27.29 -9.70
C GLY A 61 29.00 27.56 -10.43
N ASN A 62 29.08 27.90 -11.72
CA ASN A 62 27.92 28.14 -12.56
C ASN A 62 27.06 26.88 -12.74
N LEU A 63 27.66 25.70 -12.87
CA LEU A 63 26.94 24.42 -12.97
C LEU A 63 26.24 24.04 -11.66
N ILE A 64 26.84 24.38 -10.51
CA ILE A 64 26.25 24.15 -9.20
C ILE A 64 25.08 25.13 -8.98
N GLU A 65 25.24 26.42 -9.29
CA GLU A 65 24.15 27.40 -9.19
C GLU A 65 23.00 27.11 -10.16
N ALA A 66 23.29 26.69 -11.40
CA ALA A 66 22.27 26.32 -12.37
C ALA A 66 21.46 25.08 -11.96
N ASN A 67 22.06 24.16 -11.20
CA ASN A 67 21.40 22.97 -10.63
C ASN A 67 20.77 23.23 -9.25
N GLN A 68 21.04 24.36 -8.61
CA GLN A 68 20.40 24.82 -7.37
C GLN A 68 19.08 25.55 -7.63
N LYS A 69 18.32 25.19 -8.68
CA LYS A 69 16.90 25.54 -8.69
C LYS A 69 16.30 24.92 -7.42
N PRO A 70 15.65 25.69 -6.53
CA PRO A 70 15.01 25.11 -5.37
C PRO A 70 14.02 24.09 -5.91
N LYS A 71 14.30 22.80 -5.71
CA LYS A 71 13.27 21.78 -5.89
C LYS A 71 12.14 22.27 -5.01
N LYS A 72 11.03 22.68 -5.62
CA LYS A 72 9.79 22.93 -4.89
C LYS A 72 9.41 21.59 -4.30
N ILE A 73 9.96 21.30 -3.12
CA ILE A 73 9.57 20.14 -2.33
C ILE A 73 8.13 20.46 -1.99
N PHE A 74 7.20 19.75 -2.61
CA PHE A 74 5.78 19.77 -2.30
C PHE A 74 5.56 19.16 -0.91
N TRP A 75 6.20 19.72 0.12
CA TRP A 75 6.18 19.25 1.50
C TRP A 75 4.74 19.17 1.99
N GLN A 76 3.89 20.11 1.58
CA GLN A 76 2.47 20.10 1.92
C GLN A 76 1.75 18.82 1.45
N TRP A 77 2.11 18.21 0.31
CA TRP A 77 1.44 16.97 -0.11
C TRP A 77 1.94 15.76 0.68
N TYR A 78 3.23 15.74 1.05
CA TYR A 78 3.87 14.61 1.73
C TYR A 78 3.42 14.42 3.18
N VAL A 79 2.94 15.48 3.83
CA VAL A 79 2.42 15.43 5.21
C VAL A 79 0.93 15.05 5.24
N TRP A 80 0.16 15.47 4.23
CA TRP A 80 -1.30 15.33 4.26
C TRP A 80 -1.77 13.96 3.74
N VAL A 81 -1.04 13.34 2.82
CA VAL A 81 -1.34 11.99 2.31
C VAL A 81 -1.31 10.89 3.39
N PRO A 82 -0.25 10.76 4.22
CA PRO A 82 -0.24 9.73 5.26
C PRO A 82 -1.31 9.98 6.33
N MET A 83 -1.63 11.25 6.60
CA MET A 83 -2.68 11.62 7.55
C MET A 83 -4.07 11.26 7.02
N ALA A 84 -4.35 11.51 5.73
CA ALA A 84 -5.59 11.09 5.10
C ALA A 84 -5.73 9.55 5.06
N ALA A 85 -4.65 8.83 4.76
CA ALA A 85 -4.65 7.37 4.76
C ALA A 85 -4.94 6.79 6.17
N ALA A 86 -4.36 7.38 7.22
CA ALA A 86 -4.62 6.97 8.61
C ALA A 86 -6.09 7.19 9.00
N VAL A 87 -6.70 8.31 8.59
CA VAL A 87 -8.12 8.60 8.86
C VAL A 87 -9.02 7.59 8.15
N ILE A 88 -8.74 7.24 6.89
CA ILE A 88 -9.53 6.23 6.16
C ILE A 88 -9.43 4.85 6.83
N LEU A 89 -8.23 4.44 7.25
CA LEU A 89 -8.05 3.18 7.98
C LEU A 89 -8.77 3.18 9.33
N MET A 90 -8.75 4.29 10.04
CA MET A 90 -9.46 4.43 11.32
C MET A 90 -10.98 4.35 11.12
N ILE A 91 -11.52 5.02 10.11
CA ILE A 91 -12.95 4.94 9.79
C ILE A 91 -13.31 3.51 9.38
N GLY A 92 -12.52 2.86 8.53
CA GLY A 92 -12.78 1.48 8.09
C GLY A 92 -12.68 0.44 9.20
N TYR A 93 -11.77 0.63 10.16
CA TYR A 93 -11.61 -0.27 11.30
C TYR A 93 -12.73 -0.13 12.33
N PHE A 94 -13.19 1.10 12.58
CA PHE A 94 -14.26 1.37 13.53
C PHE A 94 -15.65 1.33 12.90
N TRP A 95 -15.76 1.16 11.57
CA TRP A 95 -17.06 1.00 10.94
C TRP A 95 -17.69 -0.31 11.41
N PRO A 96 -18.83 -0.28 12.13
CA PRO A 96 -19.49 -1.51 12.51
C PRO A 96 -19.93 -2.21 11.23
N SER A 97 -19.36 -3.39 10.99
CA SER A 97 -19.97 -4.36 10.09
C SER A 97 -21.41 -4.59 10.57
N PRO A 98 -22.43 -4.53 9.71
CA PRO A 98 -23.75 -5.03 10.08
C PRO A 98 -23.61 -6.54 10.30
N SER A 99 -23.24 -6.91 11.53
CA SER A 99 -23.41 -8.27 12.01
C SER A 99 -24.91 -8.45 12.16
N ALA A 100 -25.57 -8.96 11.12
CA ALA A 100 -26.84 -9.64 11.32
C ALA A 100 -26.57 -10.66 12.42
N SER A 101 -27.27 -10.54 13.55
CA SER A 101 -27.17 -11.54 14.60
C SER A 101 -27.46 -12.90 13.96
N ASP A 102 -26.78 -13.97 14.36
CA ASP A 102 -27.09 -15.32 13.85
C ASP A 102 -28.59 -15.64 13.97
N ARG A 103 -29.25 -15.06 14.98
CA ARG A 103 -30.70 -15.09 15.19
C ARG A 103 -31.49 -14.37 14.10
N GLU A 104 -31.03 -13.20 13.65
CA GLU A 104 -31.66 -12.40 12.59
C GLU A 104 -31.51 -13.08 11.23
N LEU A 105 -30.34 -13.65 10.94
CA LEU A 105 -30.13 -14.53 9.78
C LEU A 105 -31.05 -15.75 9.83
N PHE A 106 -31.15 -16.41 10.97
CA PHE A 106 -32.03 -17.56 11.16
C PHE A 106 -33.50 -17.21 10.86
N PHE A 107 -34.04 -16.15 11.48
CA PHE A 107 -35.44 -15.75 11.24
C PHE A 107 -35.70 -15.27 9.81
N THR A 108 -34.70 -14.71 9.13
CA THR A 108 -34.84 -14.25 7.74
C THR A 108 -34.99 -15.41 6.76
N TYR A 109 -34.35 -16.54 7.01
CA TYR A 109 -34.30 -17.67 6.07
C TYR A 109 -35.03 -18.94 6.55
N TYR A 110 -35.45 -19.00 7.81
CA TYR A 110 -36.18 -20.13 8.34
C TYR A 110 -37.56 -20.25 7.69
N GLN A 111 -37.86 -21.45 7.19
CA GLN A 111 -39.20 -21.85 6.76
C GLN A 111 -39.63 -23.04 7.62
N ALA A 112 -40.84 -22.94 8.17
CA ALA A 112 -41.42 -24.03 8.94
C ALA A 112 -41.51 -25.29 8.07
N TYR A 113 -41.14 -26.43 8.66
CA TYR A 113 -41.13 -27.70 7.94
C TYR A 113 -42.56 -28.01 7.44
N PRO A 114 -42.76 -28.25 6.13
CA PRO A 114 -44.09 -28.49 5.59
C PRO A 114 -44.61 -29.84 6.10
N ASN A 115 -45.73 -29.80 6.82
CA ASN A 115 -46.36 -31.03 7.27
C ASN A 115 -47.15 -31.66 6.11
N VAL A 116 -46.80 -32.90 5.76
CA VAL A 116 -47.59 -33.72 4.82
C VAL A 116 -48.46 -34.66 5.63
N ILE A 117 -49.69 -34.23 5.91
CA ILE A 117 -50.68 -35.08 6.59
C ILE A 117 -51.06 -36.20 5.62
N THR A 118 -50.44 -37.37 5.77
CA THR A 118 -50.87 -38.56 5.07
C THR A 118 -52.04 -39.16 5.84
N THR A 119 -53.25 -38.98 5.31
CA THR A 119 -54.49 -39.51 5.88
C THR A 119 -54.49 -41.04 5.79
N ARG A 120 -53.80 -41.72 6.73
CA ARG A 120 -53.92 -43.17 6.91
C ARG A 120 -54.49 -43.58 8.28
N SER A 121 -54.67 -42.64 9.21
CA SER A 121 -55.45 -42.87 10.43
C SER A 121 -56.41 -41.72 10.68
N ALA A 122 -57.70 -41.96 10.46
CA ALA A 122 -58.73 -41.04 10.88
C ALA A 122 -58.75 -40.96 12.42
N GLY A 123 -58.58 -39.76 12.97
CA GLY A 123 -59.06 -39.44 14.32
C GLY A 123 -58.11 -39.60 15.51
N ASN A 124 -56.79 -39.57 15.32
CA ASN A 124 -55.85 -39.57 16.47
C ASN A 124 -55.51 -38.13 16.91
N GLU A 125 -55.32 -37.90 18.21
CA GLU A 125 -54.94 -36.60 18.81
C GLU A 125 -53.73 -35.95 18.10
N LEU A 126 -52.78 -36.78 17.68
CA LEU A 126 -51.63 -36.39 16.85
C LEU A 126 -52.05 -35.75 15.52
N THR A 127 -53.04 -36.31 14.82
CA THR A 127 -53.50 -35.79 13.52
C THR A 127 -54.12 -34.41 13.66
N ASN A 128 -54.87 -34.17 14.74
CA ASN A 128 -55.44 -32.85 15.04
C ASN A 128 -54.34 -31.83 15.33
N ALA A 129 -53.37 -32.19 16.18
CA ALA A 129 -52.26 -31.30 16.50
C ALA A 129 -51.39 -30.97 15.28
N LEU A 130 -51.17 -31.95 14.40
CA LEU A 130 -50.45 -31.78 13.13
C LEU A 130 -51.25 -30.96 12.10
N SER A 131 -52.58 -31.02 12.13
CA SER A 131 -53.46 -30.18 11.32
C SER A 131 -53.35 -28.70 11.71
N GLU A 132 -53.35 -28.42 13.02
CA GLU A 132 -53.14 -27.06 13.53
C GLU A 132 -51.72 -26.55 13.20
N TYR A 133 -50.70 -27.41 13.31
CA TYR A 133 -49.34 -27.08 12.89
C TYR A 133 -49.26 -26.76 11.40
N GLY A 134 -49.87 -27.59 10.55
CA GLY A 134 -49.92 -27.37 9.09
C GLY A 134 -50.68 -26.10 8.70
N SER A 135 -51.63 -25.67 9.53
CA SER A 135 -52.39 -24.42 9.39
C SER A 135 -51.67 -23.21 10.01
N GLN A 136 -50.42 -23.38 10.45
CA GLN A 136 -49.58 -22.36 11.10
C GLN A 136 -50.11 -21.87 12.46
N HIS A 137 -51.08 -22.57 13.06
CA HIS A 137 -51.56 -22.31 14.41
C HIS A 137 -50.62 -22.93 15.46
N TYR A 138 -49.36 -22.50 15.47
CA TYR A 138 -48.30 -23.14 16.26
C TYR A 138 -48.57 -23.16 17.76
N GLN A 139 -49.27 -22.14 18.29
CA GLN A 139 -49.66 -22.09 19.70
C GLN A 139 -50.63 -23.23 20.05
N VAL A 140 -51.72 -23.35 19.29
CA VAL A 140 -52.73 -24.40 19.46
C VAL A 140 -52.11 -25.79 19.22
N ALA A 141 -51.25 -25.91 18.21
CA ALA A 141 -50.53 -27.14 17.92
C ALA A 141 -49.64 -27.57 19.09
N SER A 142 -48.89 -26.64 19.70
CA SER A 142 -48.01 -26.93 20.84
C SER A 142 -48.80 -27.40 22.06
N GLU A 143 -49.93 -26.75 22.36
CA GLU A 143 -50.83 -27.13 23.44
C GLU A 143 -51.37 -28.55 23.22
N LEU A 144 -51.87 -28.85 22.03
CA LEU A 144 -52.35 -30.19 21.68
C LEU A 144 -51.24 -31.24 21.77
N LEU A 145 -50.03 -30.96 21.27
CA LEU A 145 -48.91 -31.90 21.33
C LEU A 145 -48.47 -32.22 22.77
N THR A 146 -48.52 -31.24 23.69
CA THR A 146 -48.16 -31.48 25.11
C THR A 146 -49.11 -32.43 25.84
N THR A 147 -50.34 -32.59 25.34
CA THR A 147 -51.35 -33.46 25.96
C THR A 147 -51.26 -34.92 25.52
N ILE A 148 -50.47 -35.23 24.47
CA ILE A 148 -50.39 -36.58 23.90
C ILE A 148 -49.42 -37.44 24.73
N ALA A 149 -49.94 -38.55 25.28
CA ALA A 149 -49.15 -39.53 26.03
C ALA A 149 -49.39 -40.98 25.53
N PRO A 150 -48.35 -41.82 25.43
CA PRO A 150 -46.93 -41.49 25.61
C PRO A 150 -46.40 -40.63 24.47
N ALA A 151 -45.56 -39.65 24.80
CA ALA A 151 -44.92 -38.81 23.80
C ALA A 151 -43.94 -39.65 22.96
N THR A 152 -44.20 -39.73 21.67
CA THR A 152 -43.32 -40.40 20.69
C THR A 152 -42.33 -39.39 20.12
N ASP A 153 -41.28 -39.87 19.47
CA ASP A 153 -40.28 -39.01 18.79
C ASP A 153 -40.95 -38.01 17.83
N THR A 154 -42.05 -38.40 17.18
CA THR A 154 -42.84 -37.51 16.33
C THR A 154 -43.51 -36.38 17.11
N VAL A 155 -44.04 -36.66 18.30
CA VAL A 155 -44.63 -35.63 19.17
C VAL A 155 -43.57 -34.61 19.58
N TYR A 156 -42.41 -35.07 20.05
CA TYR A 156 -41.29 -34.19 20.43
C TYR A 156 -40.76 -33.37 19.27
N PHE A 157 -40.60 -33.98 18.09
CA PHE A 157 -40.13 -33.31 16.89
C PHE A 157 -41.05 -32.13 16.48
N TYR A 158 -42.36 -32.37 16.36
CA TYR A 158 -43.30 -31.32 15.97
C TYR A 158 -43.53 -30.29 17.09
N LEU A 159 -43.38 -30.68 18.36
CA LEU A 159 -43.47 -29.76 19.49
C LEU A 159 -42.25 -28.84 19.54
N GLY A 160 -41.07 -29.37 19.20
CA GLY A 160 -39.85 -28.58 18.99
C GLY A 160 -40.00 -27.58 17.85
N LEU A 161 -40.54 -28.00 16.70
CA LEU A 161 -40.78 -27.13 15.54
C LEU A 161 -41.84 -26.05 15.82
N ALA A 162 -42.91 -26.38 16.54
CA ALA A 162 -43.93 -25.43 16.95
C ALA A 162 -43.33 -24.36 17.88
N ASN A 163 -42.54 -24.77 18.88
CA ASN A 163 -41.84 -23.85 19.78
C ASN A 163 -40.82 -22.97 19.06
N LEU A 164 -40.12 -23.52 18.07
CA LEU A 164 -39.18 -22.77 17.24
C LEU A 164 -39.93 -21.70 16.43
N SER A 165 -41.08 -22.04 15.85
CA SER A 165 -41.93 -21.10 15.11
C SER A 165 -42.55 -20.01 15.99
N LEU A 166 -42.68 -20.27 17.30
CA LEU A 166 -43.12 -19.30 18.31
C LEU A 166 -41.97 -18.49 18.93
N SER A 167 -40.73 -18.65 18.45
CA SER A 167 -39.52 -18.04 19.03
C SER A 167 -39.19 -18.48 20.47
N ASN A 168 -39.77 -19.59 20.93
CA ASN A 168 -39.49 -20.22 22.23
C ASN A 168 -38.29 -21.16 22.13
N SER A 169 -37.09 -20.60 21.91
CA SER A 169 -35.87 -21.36 21.63
C SER A 169 -35.49 -22.36 22.73
N ASP A 170 -35.67 -22.00 24.01
CA ASP A 170 -35.30 -22.86 25.14
C ASP A 170 -36.16 -24.13 25.19
N SER A 171 -37.49 -23.97 24.97
CA SER A 171 -38.41 -25.10 24.86
C SER A 171 -38.13 -25.91 23.61
N ALA A 172 -37.81 -25.27 22.47
CA ALA A 172 -37.49 -25.99 21.24
C ALA A 172 -36.26 -26.90 21.41
N ILE A 173 -35.19 -26.39 22.03
CA ILE A 173 -33.95 -27.15 22.28
C ILE A 173 -34.23 -28.36 23.17
N SER A 174 -35.00 -28.19 24.25
CA SER A 174 -35.34 -29.29 25.17
C SER A 174 -36.16 -30.40 24.52
N ASN A 175 -36.88 -30.12 23.44
CA ASN A 175 -37.73 -31.10 22.75
C ASN A 175 -37.05 -31.72 21.52
N LEU A 176 -35.90 -31.18 21.10
CA LEU A 176 -35.12 -31.67 19.96
C LEU A 176 -33.76 -32.27 20.38
N SER A 177 -33.49 -32.35 21.69
CA SER A 177 -32.31 -32.99 22.30
C SER A 177 -32.54 -34.48 22.56
#